data_AF-A0A819LDY5-F1
#
_entry.id   AF-A0A819LDY5-F1
#
_cell.length_a   1.000
_cell.length_b   1.000
_cell.length_c   1.000
_cell.angle_alpha   90.00
_cell.angle_beta   90.00
_cell.angle_gamma   90.00
#
_symmetry.space_group_name_H-M   'P 1'
#
loop_
_entity.id
_entity.type
_entity.pdbx_description
1 polymer ?
#
loop_
_entity_poly.entity_id
_entity_poly.type
_entity_poly.pdbx_seq_one_letter_code
_entity_poly.pdbx_strand_id
1 'polypeptide(L)'
;METSEIEIRKMVDQTLFAKARKARFDDLPNFSGHPSEDVERFLKSIKNITKATDESNNHEILEIVRGKLIQSAGTWFDNNEPNFKKWSDFETAFRNRYFSTTSTHKKFDTLKQRKQLPDEPITSFFDDIINLCREIDSNMSEKIMIQYLM
;
A
#
# COMPACT_ATOMS: atom_id res chain seq x y z
N MET A 1 -36.87 -31.31 -15.06
CA MET A 1 -36.22 -31.61 -13.76
C MET A 1 -34.70 -31.38 -13.82
N GLU A 2 -34.05 -31.68 -14.95
CA GLU A 2 -32.61 -31.39 -15.16
C GLU A 2 -32.28 -29.89 -15.27
N THR A 3 -33.16 -29.10 -15.88
CA THR A 3 -33.02 -27.64 -16.03
C THR A 3 -33.01 -26.90 -14.70
N SER A 4 -33.79 -27.37 -13.71
CA SER A 4 -33.82 -26.79 -12.36
C SER A 4 -32.54 -27.08 -11.57
N GLU A 5 -31.91 -28.24 -11.77
CA GLU A 5 -30.64 -28.56 -11.08
C GLU A 5 -29.46 -27.73 -11.60
N ILE A 6 -29.42 -27.44 -12.91
CA ILE A 6 -28.37 -26.61 -13.51
C ILE A 6 -28.48 -25.16 -13.03
N GLU A 7 -29.69 -24.61 -12.94
CA GLU A 7 -29.93 -23.27 -12.39
C GLU A 7 -29.56 -23.18 -10.90
N ILE A 8 -29.92 -24.19 -10.10
CA ILE A 8 -29.56 -24.24 -8.68
C ILE A 8 -28.03 -24.26 -8.53
N ARG A 9 -27.31 -25.07 -9.31
CA ARG A 9 -25.83 -25.12 -9.26
C ARG A 9 -25.20 -23.78 -9.63
N LYS A 10 -25.65 -23.13 -10.70
CA LYS A 10 -25.19 -21.78 -11.08
C LYS A 10 -25.42 -20.74 -9.97
N MET A 11 -26.59 -20.79 -9.33
CA MET A 11 -26.94 -19.86 -8.26
C MET A 11 -26.11 -20.10 -6.99
N VAL A 12 -25.83 -21.36 -6.67
CA VAL A 12 -24.93 -21.75 -5.56
C VAL A 12 -23.50 -21.28 -5.83
N ASP A 13 -22.99 -21.47 -7.05
CA ASP A 13 -21.65 -21.01 -7.43
C ASP A 13 -21.53 -19.48 -7.32
N GLN A 14 -22.49 -18.73 -7.86
CA GLN A 14 -22.54 -17.27 -7.72
C GLN A 14 -22.57 -16.82 -6.25
N THR A 15 -23.35 -17.49 -5.41
CA THR A 15 -23.44 -17.20 -3.98
C THR A 15 -22.12 -17.48 -3.26
N LEU A 16 -21.43 -18.56 -3.62
CA LEU A 16 -20.13 -18.92 -3.07
C LEU A 16 -19.05 -17.91 -3.46
N PHE A 17 -19.01 -17.50 -4.73
CA PHE A 17 -18.10 -16.47 -5.22
C PHE A 17 -18.35 -15.11 -4.56
N ALA A 18 -19.61 -14.70 -4.39
CA ALA A 18 -19.96 -13.46 -3.71
C ALA A 18 -19.52 -13.47 -2.24
N LYS A 19 -19.73 -14.57 -1.51
CA LYS A 19 -19.25 -14.73 -0.13
C LYS A 19 -17.72 -14.66 -0.04
N ALA A 20 -17.00 -15.33 -0.95
CA ALA A 20 -15.54 -15.30 -0.99
C ALA A 20 -14.99 -13.91 -1.37
N ARG A 21 -15.71 -13.14 -2.19
CA ARG A 21 -15.37 -11.75 -2.52
C ARG A 21 -15.57 -10.83 -1.32
N LYS A 22 -16.70 -10.97 -0.61
CA LYS A 22 -16.98 -10.22 0.62
C LYS A 22 -15.96 -10.49 1.71
N ALA A 23 -15.62 -11.75 1.99
CA ALA A 23 -14.61 -12.09 3.01
C ALA A 23 -13.23 -11.48 2.67
N ARG A 24 -12.83 -11.54 1.40
CA ARG A 24 -11.58 -10.90 0.93
C ARG A 24 -11.61 -9.38 1.03
N PHE A 25 -12.78 -8.77 0.81
CA PHE A 25 -12.97 -7.34 1.04
C PHE A 25 -12.86 -7.01 2.53
N ASP A 26 -13.51 -7.76 3.41
CA ASP A 26 -13.49 -7.53 4.87
C ASP A 26 -12.05 -7.61 5.44
N ASP A 27 -11.22 -8.51 4.91
CA ASP A 27 -9.80 -8.66 5.28
C ASP A 27 -8.87 -7.53 4.79
N LEU A 28 -9.33 -6.66 3.87
CA LEU A 28 -8.51 -5.53 3.43
C LEU A 28 -8.34 -4.51 4.56
N PRO A 29 -7.10 -4.04 4.82
CA PRO A 29 -6.87 -2.98 5.79
C PRO A 29 -7.51 -1.68 5.33
N ASN A 30 -8.07 -0.92 6.27
CA ASN A 30 -8.43 0.48 6.01
C ASN A 30 -7.15 1.32 5.88
N PHE A 31 -7.25 2.44 5.16
CA PHE A 31 -6.14 3.37 4.98
C PHE A 31 -6.62 4.80 5.27
N SER A 32 -6.02 5.45 6.26
CA SER A 32 -6.40 6.80 6.70
C SER A 32 -5.60 7.93 6.05
N GLY A 33 -4.42 7.61 5.51
CA GLY A 33 -3.41 8.57 5.06
C GLY A 33 -2.37 8.90 6.12
N HIS A 34 -2.31 8.15 7.22
CA HIS A 34 -1.36 8.36 8.29
C HIS A 34 0.07 7.93 7.85
N PRO A 35 1.13 8.69 8.19
CA PRO A 35 2.49 8.41 7.72
C PRO A 35 3.10 7.05 8.12
N SER A 36 2.51 6.36 9.10
CA SER A 36 2.91 5.02 9.52
C SER A 36 2.25 3.90 8.70
N GLU A 37 1.24 4.22 7.90
CA GLU A 37 0.56 3.24 7.05
C GLU A 37 1.40 2.97 5.79
N ASP A 38 1.52 1.70 5.44
CA ASP A 38 2.32 1.26 4.31
C ASP A 38 1.49 1.30 3.01
N VAL A 39 1.83 2.25 2.16
CA VAL A 39 1.20 2.50 0.85
C VAL A 39 1.33 1.30 -0.08
N GLU A 40 2.51 0.68 -0.16
CA GLU A 40 2.72 -0.46 -1.07
C GLU A 40 2.00 -1.70 -0.57
N ARG A 41 1.99 -1.93 0.75
CA ARG A 41 1.22 -3.02 1.34
C ARG A 41 -0.26 -2.86 1.06
N PHE A 42 -0.81 -1.65 1.21
CA PHE A 42 -2.21 -1.36 0.89
C PHE A 42 -2.51 -1.64 -0.60
N LEU A 43 -1.73 -1.08 -1.52
CA LEU A 43 -1.91 -1.29 -2.96
C LEU A 43 -1.78 -2.77 -3.36
N LYS A 44 -0.83 -3.50 -2.76
CA LYS A 44 -0.65 -4.93 -2.97
C LYS A 44 -1.86 -5.73 -2.49
N SER A 45 -2.44 -5.37 -1.35
CA SER A 45 -3.67 -5.99 -0.84
C SER A 45 -4.84 -5.79 -1.79
N ILE A 46 -5.04 -4.59 -2.34
CA ILE A 46 -6.06 -4.33 -3.38
C ILE A 46 -5.79 -5.21 -4.61
N LYS A 47 -4.57 -5.19 -5.15
CA LYS A 47 -4.20 -6.01 -6.32
C LYS A 47 -4.45 -7.51 -6.10
N ASN A 48 -4.19 -8.03 -4.90
CA ASN A 48 -4.39 -9.45 -4.61
C ASN A 48 -5.86 -9.86 -4.68
N ILE A 49 -6.78 -8.99 -4.28
CA ILE A 49 -8.22 -9.30 -4.35
C ILE A 49 -8.79 -9.00 -5.73
N THR A 50 -8.24 -8.02 -6.45
CA THR A 50 -8.71 -7.63 -7.77
C THR A 50 -8.13 -8.50 -8.87
N LYS A 51 -6.97 -9.15 -8.70
CA LYS A 51 -6.37 -10.14 -9.63
C LYS A 51 -7.29 -11.31 -10.02
N ALA A 52 -8.34 -11.56 -9.24
CA ALA A 52 -9.40 -12.51 -9.60
C ALA A 52 -10.43 -11.93 -10.59
N THR A 53 -10.33 -10.65 -10.91
CA THR A 53 -11.23 -9.86 -11.73
C THR A 53 -10.39 -9.26 -12.85
N ASP A 54 -10.84 -9.43 -14.09
CA ASP A 54 -10.15 -8.92 -15.27
C ASP A 54 -9.92 -7.39 -15.15
N GLU A 55 -8.76 -6.87 -15.62
CA GLU A 55 -8.38 -5.44 -15.48
C GLU A 55 -9.36 -4.48 -16.19
N SER A 56 -10.31 -5.03 -16.94
CA SER A 56 -11.39 -4.31 -17.63
C SER A 56 -12.43 -3.69 -16.70
N ASN A 57 -12.48 -4.05 -15.40
CA ASN A 57 -13.46 -3.48 -14.45
C ASN A 57 -12.87 -2.40 -13.52
N ASN A 58 -12.30 -1.33 -14.10
CA ASN A 58 -11.70 -0.23 -13.35
C ASN A 58 -12.66 0.40 -12.30
N HIS A 59 -13.94 0.55 -12.64
CA HIS A 59 -14.93 1.16 -11.74
C HIS A 59 -15.11 0.31 -10.47
N GLU A 60 -15.24 -1.00 -10.59
CA GLU A 60 -15.37 -1.89 -9.43
C GLU A 60 -14.12 -1.85 -8.52
N ILE A 61 -12.94 -1.76 -9.12
CA ILE A 61 -11.68 -1.61 -8.36
C ILE A 61 -11.69 -0.31 -7.55
N LEU A 62 -12.13 0.79 -8.15
CA LEU A 62 -12.22 2.09 -7.48
C LEU A 62 -13.26 2.10 -6.36
N GLU A 63 -14.41 1.44 -6.52
CA GLU A 63 -15.41 1.27 -5.46
C GLU A 63 -14.85 0.50 -4.26
N ILE A 64 -14.11 -0.59 -4.51
CA ILE A 64 -13.43 -1.36 -3.48
C ILE A 64 -12.45 -0.47 -2.71
N VAL A 65 -11.62 0.28 -3.43
CA VAL A 65 -10.63 1.19 -2.86
C VAL A 65 -11.34 2.23 -1.99
N ARG A 66 -12.37 2.87 -2.53
CA ARG A 66 -13.15 3.88 -1.83
C ARG A 66 -13.79 3.34 -0.54
N GLY A 67 -14.22 2.08 -0.53
CA GLY A 67 -14.73 1.41 0.67
C GLY A 67 -13.69 1.20 1.79
N LYS A 68 -12.39 1.34 1.48
CA LYS A 68 -11.28 1.13 2.43
C LYS A 68 -10.50 2.40 2.77
N LEU A 69 -10.74 3.49 2.05
CA LEU A 69 -10.17 4.79 2.39
C LEU A 69 -11.02 5.47 3.47
N ILE A 70 -10.37 5.88 4.54
CA ILE A 70 -11.01 6.58 5.67
C ILE A 70 -10.34 7.93 5.90
N GLN A 71 -11.00 8.81 6.65
CA GLN A 71 -10.46 10.10 7.07
C GLN A 71 -9.88 10.91 5.89
N SER A 72 -8.65 11.41 6.03
CA SER A 72 -7.99 12.28 5.04
C SER A 72 -7.82 11.61 3.67
N ALA A 73 -7.60 10.29 3.66
CA ALA A 73 -7.47 9.53 2.42
C ALA A 73 -8.79 9.40 1.67
N GLY A 74 -9.90 9.18 2.40
CA GLY A 74 -11.24 9.14 1.81
C GLY A 74 -11.62 10.48 1.18
N THR A 75 -11.44 11.58 1.90
CA THR A 75 -11.71 12.94 1.38
C THR A 75 -10.84 13.27 0.17
N TRP A 76 -9.55 12.90 0.20
CA TRP A 76 -8.67 13.10 -0.94
C TRP A 76 -9.14 12.31 -2.16
N PHE A 77 -9.59 11.06 -1.98
CA PHE A 77 -10.10 10.24 -3.07
C PHE A 77 -11.33 10.87 -3.69
N ASP A 78 -12.33 11.25 -2.90
CA ASP A 78 -13.57 11.86 -3.40
C ASP A 78 -13.30 13.09 -4.26
N ASN A 79 -12.31 13.91 -3.88
CA ASN A 79 -11.93 15.10 -4.63
C ASN A 79 -11.17 14.80 -5.95
N ASN A 80 -10.61 13.61 -6.10
CA ASN A 80 -9.76 13.23 -7.24
C ASN A 80 -10.34 12.09 -8.08
N GLU A 81 -11.42 11.45 -7.62
CA GLU A 81 -12.08 10.31 -8.27
C GLU A 81 -12.39 10.56 -9.76
N PRO A 82 -12.89 11.75 -10.18
CA PRO A 82 -13.14 12.03 -11.59
C PRO A 82 -11.89 11.93 -12.48
N ASN A 83 -10.68 11.98 -11.91
CA ASN A 83 -9.41 11.90 -12.63
C ASN A 83 -8.92 10.46 -12.83
N PHE A 84 -9.50 9.47 -12.15
CA PHE A 84 -9.03 8.08 -12.18
C PHE A 84 -9.74 7.27 -13.27
N LYS A 85 -9.30 7.40 -14.52
CA LYS A 85 -9.90 6.69 -15.67
C LYS A 85 -9.45 5.24 -15.77
N LYS A 86 -8.29 4.93 -15.20
CA LYS A 86 -7.70 3.61 -15.08
C LYS A 86 -7.11 3.42 -13.69
N TRP A 87 -6.94 2.16 -13.28
CA TRP A 87 -6.32 1.82 -12.00
C TRP A 87 -4.92 2.44 -11.89
N SER A 88 -4.17 2.49 -12.98
CA SER A 88 -2.85 3.14 -13.05
C SER A 88 -2.87 4.62 -12.68
N ASP A 89 -3.95 5.34 -12.99
CA ASP A 89 -4.08 6.77 -12.69
C ASP A 89 -4.21 6.98 -11.17
N PHE A 90 -5.08 6.20 -10.54
CA PHE A 90 -5.20 6.15 -9.08
C PHE A 90 -3.89 5.69 -8.44
N GLU A 91 -3.29 4.59 -8.90
CA GLU A 91 -2.09 4.01 -8.31
C GLU A 91 -0.93 5.02 -8.30
N THR A 92 -0.77 5.76 -9.40
CA THR A 92 0.24 6.83 -9.53
C THR A 92 -0.06 7.99 -8.59
N ALA A 93 -1.30 8.50 -8.59
CA ALA A 93 -1.69 9.63 -7.74
C ALA A 93 -1.60 9.30 -6.25
N PHE A 94 -2.01 8.09 -5.86
CA PHE A 94 -1.98 7.59 -4.49
C PHE A 94 -0.54 7.45 -3.99
N ARG A 95 0.36 6.88 -4.80
CA ARG A 95 1.79 6.87 -4.50
C ARG A 95 2.34 8.27 -4.34
N ASN A 96 2.13 9.15 -5.32
CA ASN A 96 2.67 10.51 -5.25
C ASN A 96 2.23 11.24 -3.98
N ARG A 97 0.98 11.04 -3.56
CA ARG A 97 0.39 11.69 -2.39
C ARG A 97 0.86 11.13 -1.05
N TYR A 98 0.97 9.80 -0.93
CA TYR A 98 1.18 9.14 0.36
C TYR A 98 2.56 8.51 0.49
N PHE A 99 3.18 8.04 -0.59
CA PHE A 99 4.48 7.37 -0.59
C PHE A 99 5.61 8.33 -0.18
N SER A 100 5.64 9.53 -0.79
CA SER A 100 6.59 10.61 -0.47
C SER A 100 6.43 11.15 0.96
N THR A 101 5.29 10.89 1.60
CA THR A 101 5.01 11.30 2.98
C THR A 101 5.18 10.19 4.02
N THR A 102 5.44 8.95 3.60
CA THR A 102 5.65 7.84 4.54
C THR A 102 6.90 8.08 5.38
N SER A 103 6.83 7.68 6.66
CA SER A 103 7.97 7.83 7.57
C SER A 103 9.21 7.14 7.03
N THR A 104 9.07 6.01 6.33
CA THR A 104 10.19 5.25 5.76
C THR A 104 10.91 6.03 4.67
N HIS A 105 10.19 6.70 3.77
CA HIS A 105 10.82 7.53 2.74
C HIS A 105 11.58 8.71 3.33
N LYS A 106 10.98 9.43 4.29
CA LYS A 106 11.66 10.53 4.98
C LYS A 106 12.89 10.05 5.75
N LYS A 107 12.83 8.88 6.38
CA LYS A 107 13.98 8.25 7.05
C LYS A 107 15.05 7.86 6.03
N PHE A 108 14.68 7.35 4.86
CA PHE A 108 15.62 7.02 3.80
C PHE A 108 16.31 8.26 3.22
N ASP A 109 15.57 9.35 3.03
CA ASP A 109 16.15 10.64 2.61
C ASP A 109 17.06 11.23 3.70
N THR A 110 16.66 11.10 4.97
CA THR A 110 17.49 11.47 6.13
C THR A 110 18.79 10.69 6.15
N LEU A 111 18.73 9.36 6.00
CA LEU A 111 19.89 8.46 5.94
C LEU A 111 20.85 8.86 4.81
N LYS A 112 20.32 9.16 3.62
CA LYS A 112 21.13 9.60 2.46
C LYS A 112 21.83 10.94 2.66
N GLN A 113 21.19 11.86 3.39
CA GLN A 113 21.73 13.21 3.63
C GLN A 113 22.63 13.27 4.86
N ARG A 114 22.60 12.23 5.71
CA ARG A 114 23.35 12.18 6.96
C ARG A 114 24.84 12.11 6.66
N LYS A 115 25.57 13.07 7.20
CA LYS A 115 27.04 13.14 7.20
C LYS A 115 27.51 13.39 8.63
N GLN A 116 28.67 12.87 8.98
CA GLN A 116 29.30 13.17 10.27
C GLN A 116 29.55 14.68 10.37
N LEU A 117 29.15 15.30 11.48
CA LEU A 117 29.45 16.71 11.73
C LEU A 117 30.93 16.89 12.16
N PRO A 118 31.55 18.07 11.96
CA PRO A 118 32.95 18.28 12.30
C PRO A 118 33.32 17.97 13.76
N ASP A 119 32.39 18.23 14.68
CA ASP A 119 32.57 18.04 16.12
C ASP A 119 31.83 16.80 16.67
N GLU A 120 31.29 15.96 15.78
CA GLU A 120 30.55 14.77 16.18
C GLU A 120 31.48 13.57 16.38
N PRO A 121 31.41 12.88 17.54
CA PRO A 121 32.13 11.61 17.73
C PRO A 121 31.69 10.57 16.70
N ILE A 122 32.67 9.87 16.10
CA ILE A 122 32.41 8.84 15.09
C ILE A 122 31.47 7.73 15.57
N THR A 123 31.52 7.39 16.86
CA THR A 123 30.64 6.38 17.46
C THR A 123 29.19 6.85 17.47
N SER A 124 28.92 8.13 17.75
CA SER A 124 27.58 8.70 17.71
C SER A 124 27.01 8.71 16.30
N PHE A 125 27.83 9.11 15.31
CA PHE A 125 27.44 9.07 13.90
C PHE A 125 27.14 7.64 13.44
N PHE A 126 27.99 6.69 13.81
CA PHE A 126 27.82 5.28 13.49
C PHE A 126 26.51 4.73 14.07
N ASP A 127 26.27 4.92 15.36
CA ASP A 127 25.06 4.44 16.03
C ASP A 127 23.79 5.03 15.41
N ASP A 128 23.80 6.33 15.07
CA ASP A 128 22.70 6.99 14.37
C ASP A 128 22.41 6.38 12.99
N ILE A 129 23.44 6.14 12.18
CA ILE A 129 23.29 5.51 10.85
C ILE A 129 22.72 4.10 10.99
N ILE A 130 23.21 3.30 11.95
CA ILE A 130 22.71 1.96 12.20
C ILE A 130 21.24 1.99 12.64
N ASN A 131 20.87 2.89 13.55
CA ASN A 131 19.49 3.05 14.00
C ASN A 131 18.57 3.44 12.84
N LEU A 132 18.95 4.43 12.02
CA LEU A 132 18.20 4.82 10.83
C LEU A 132 18.02 3.65 9.86
N CYS A 133 19.07 2.87 9.59
CA CYS A 133 19.00 1.70 8.72
C CYS A 133 18.01 0.67 9.26
N ARG A 134 18.06 0.36 10.56
CA ARG A 134 17.17 -0.62 11.21
C ARG A 134 15.72 -0.15 11.29
N GLU A 135 15.49 1.15 11.42
CA GLU A 135 14.16 1.74 11.40
C GLU A 135 13.53 1.76 10.00
N ILE A 136 14.35 1.82 8.95
CA ILE A 136 13.90 1.74 7.55
C ILE A 136 13.59 0.29 7.17
N ASP A 137 14.51 -0.62 7.50
CA ASP A 137 14.36 -2.06 7.29
C ASP A 137 15.14 -2.79 8.39
N SER A 138 14.41 -3.45 9.28
CA SER A 138 14.99 -4.21 10.39
C SER A 138 15.95 -5.30 9.92
N ASN A 139 15.77 -5.81 8.69
CA ASN A 139 16.57 -6.87 8.08
C ASN A 139 17.59 -6.36 7.07
N MET A 140 17.84 -5.04 7.01
CA MET A 140 18.83 -4.47 6.09
C MET A 140 20.21 -5.08 6.34
N SER A 141 20.86 -5.52 5.26
CA SER A 141 22.17 -6.20 5.35
C SER A 141 23.28 -5.22 5.76
N GLU A 142 24.25 -5.70 6.54
CA GLU A 142 25.41 -4.90 6.98
C GLU A 142 26.17 -4.30 5.78
N LYS A 143 26.29 -5.04 4.67
CA LYS A 143 26.94 -4.56 3.45
C LYS A 143 26.30 -3.26 2.92
N ILE A 144 24.98 -3.15 3.01
CA ILE A 144 24.25 -1.94 2.59
C ILE A 144 24.45 -0.83 3.61
N MET A 145 24.41 -1.13 4.91
CA MET A 145 24.63 -0.14 5.98
C MET A 145 26.01 0.52 5.87
N ILE A 146 27.05 -0.26 5.58
CA ILE A 146 28.41 0.24 5.40
C ILE A 146 28.51 1.27 4.26
N GLN A 147 27.69 1.17 3.22
CA GLN A 147 27.69 2.16 2.13
C GLN A 147 27.27 3.56 2.57
N TYR A 148 26.53 3.68 3.68
CA TYR A 148 26.10 4.97 4.24
C TYR A 148 27.07 5.52 5.30
N LEU A 149 28.10 4.76 5.65
CA LEU A 149 29.16 5.16 6.60
C LEU A 149 30.42 5.68 5.90
N MET A 150 30.50 5.57 4.56
CA MET A 150 31.62 6.03 3.72
C MET A 150 31.28 7.35 3.04
#